data_AF-A0A9J6G9W2-F1
#
_entry.id   AF-A0A9J6G9W2-F1
#
_cell.length_a   1.000
_cell.length_b   1.000
_cell.length_c   1.000
_cell.angle_alpha   90.00
_cell.angle_beta   90.00
_cell.angle_gamma   90.00
#
_symmetry.space_group_name_H-M   'P 1'
#
loop_
_entity.id
_entity.type
_entity.pdbx_description
1 polymer ?
#
loop_
_entity_poly.entity_id
_entity_poly.type
_entity_poly.pdbx_seq_one_letter_code
_entity_poly.pdbx_strand_id
1 'polypeptide(L)'
;MCGSHYNVSITEAFESETKIRLQNTLMLEDMPLSLKPKERELDSEILIAKYAIKLTQSDLKASQTDVALAYVAGYCAHAAIKRQPCDDCQSQLMITDRELQQSEQVLIDSMSRRLEVSTVFRCYVFLVTKTVLEHLVSKEQEQRFHAEANQRMVLLSIMQFLLSDGEELDMCASGHHPDTVLKNILKPAVNTLLKNYVACRNDSVMKEKACTKQTKLLTLQ
;
A
#
# COMPACT_ATOMS: atom_id res chain seq x y z
N MET A 1 0.53 -2.59 -64.24
CA MET A 1 0.33 -3.66 -63.23
C MET A 1 0.27 -3.01 -61.87
N CYS A 2 -0.79 -3.34 -61.13
CA CYS A 2 -1.06 -3.12 -59.70
C CYS A 2 -0.41 -1.90 -59.01
N GLY A 3 -1.22 -0.88 -58.76
CA GLY A 3 -0.99 0.03 -57.64
C GLY A 3 -1.51 -0.61 -56.34
N SER A 4 -0.82 -0.33 -55.24
CA SER A 4 -1.41 -0.43 -53.91
C SER A 4 -0.68 0.56 -53.00
N HIS A 5 -1.28 1.74 -52.90
CA HIS A 5 -1.04 2.69 -51.82
C HIS A 5 -1.39 1.99 -50.50
N TYR A 6 -0.41 1.81 -49.62
CA TYR A 6 -0.65 1.42 -48.24
C TYR A 6 -1.19 2.64 -47.50
N ASN A 7 -2.50 2.85 -47.56
CA ASN A 7 -3.20 3.72 -46.61
C ASN A 7 -3.56 2.86 -45.41
N VAL A 8 -2.60 2.65 -44.51
CA VAL A 8 -2.92 2.12 -43.19
C VAL A 8 -3.51 3.27 -42.39
N SER A 9 -4.77 3.11 -41.98
CA SER A 9 -5.44 4.09 -41.14
C SER A 9 -4.72 4.19 -39.79
N ILE A 10 -4.65 5.39 -39.20
CA ILE A 10 -4.13 5.57 -37.82
C ILE A 10 -4.89 4.66 -36.85
N THR A 11 -6.17 4.38 -37.13
CA THR A 11 -6.99 3.45 -36.35
C THR A 11 -6.52 2.00 -36.50
N GLU A 12 -6.13 1.56 -37.70
CA GLU A 12 -5.59 0.21 -37.92
C GLU A 12 -4.21 0.02 -37.26
N ALA A 13 -3.39 1.08 -37.24
CA ALA A 13 -2.14 1.07 -36.48
C ALA A 13 -2.41 0.94 -34.98
N PHE A 14 -3.37 1.70 -34.43
CA PHE A 14 -3.75 1.65 -33.01
C PHE A 14 -4.36 0.30 -32.59
N GLU A 15 -5.17 -0.31 -33.47
CA GLU A 15 -5.74 -1.64 -33.28
C GLU A 15 -4.69 -2.75 -33.37
N SER A 16 -3.63 -2.54 -34.17
CA SER A 16 -2.48 -3.45 -34.21
C SER A 16 -1.60 -3.33 -32.97
N GLU A 17 -1.39 -2.11 -32.43
CA GLU A 17 -0.62 -1.88 -31.21
C GLU A 17 -1.29 -2.47 -29.95
N THR A 18 -2.63 -2.47 -29.90
CA THR A 18 -3.36 -3.11 -28.79
C THR A 18 -3.22 -4.63 -28.80
N LYS A 19 -2.88 -5.25 -29.94
CA LYS A 19 -2.61 -6.69 -30.07
C LYS A 19 -1.13 -7.06 -29.91
N ILE A 20 -0.20 -6.12 -30.10
CA ILE A 20 1.24 -6.36 -29.92
C ILE A 20 1.65 -5.93 -28.52
N ARG A 21 1.39 -6.77 -27.53
CA ARG A 21 2.03 -6.64 -26.22
C ARG A 21 3.46 -7.17 -26.33
N LEU A 22 4.46 -6.42 -25.86
CA LEU A 22 5.85 -6.87 -25.70
C LEU A 22 5.98 -8.23 -24.98
N GLN A 23 4.97 -8.57 -24.17
CA GLN A 23 4.79 -9.85 -23.49
C GLN A 23 4.70 -11.04 -24.47
N ASN A 24 4.25 -10.83 -25.71
CA ASN A 24 4.10 -11.85 -26.74
C ASN A 24 5.39 -12.08 -27.55
N THR A 25 6.37 -11.19 -27.42
CA THR A 25 7.68 -11.28 -28.12
C THR A 25 8.81 -11.71 -27.20
N LEU A 26 8.58 -11.62 -25.89
CA LEU A 26 9.53 -12.07 -24.87
C LEU A 26 9.35 -13.59 -24.70
N MET A 27 10.25 -14.35 -25.32
CA MET A 27 10.48 -15.76 -24.97
C MET A 27 11.07 -15.80 -23.56
N LEU A 28 10.20 -15.79 -22.55
CA LEU A 28 10.58 -16.05 -21.17
C LEU A 28 10.59 -17.57 -21.01
N GLU A 29 11.75 -18.16 -20.73
CA GLU A 29 11.83 -19.56 -20.29
C GLU A 29 10.88 -19.76 -19.11
N ASP A 30 10.20 -20.91 -19.06
CA ASP A 30 9.32 -21.27 -17.95
C ASP A 30 10.11 -21.16 -16.65
N MET A 31 9.88 -20.07 -15.93
CA MET A 31 10.44 -19.88 -14.60
C MET A 31 9.92 -21.06 -13.78
N PRO A 32 10.80 -21.87 -13.16
CA PRO A 32 10.36 -23.03 -12.40
C PRO A 32 9.28 -22.55 -11.45
N LEU A 33 8.10 -23.19 -11.50
CA LEU A 33 6.96 -22.92 -10.63
C LEU A 33 7.53 -22.64 -9.25
N SER A 34 7.58 -21.36 -8.89
CA SER A 34 8.13 -20.95 -7.62
C SER A 34 7.15 -21.55 -6.63
N LEU A 35 7.53 -22.71 -6.07
CA LEU A 35 6.93 -23.29 -4.89
C LEU A 35 6.81 -22.10 -3.96
N LYS A 36 5.58 -21.59 -3.78
CA LYS A 36 5.30 -20.44 -2.91
C LYS A 36 6.16 -20.69 -1.69
N PRO A 37 7.24 -19.91 -1.46
CA PRO A 37 8.15 -20.21 -0.39
C PRO A 37 7.24 -20.28 0.81
N LYS A 38 7.19 -21.46 1.46
CA LYS A 38 6.44 -21.66 2.68
C LYS A 38 6.83 -20.47 3.53
N GLU A 39 5.93 -19.52 3.73
CA GLU A 39 6.24 -18.24 4.38
C GLU A 39 6.85 -18.67 5.70
N ARG A 40 8.18 -18.58 5.85
CA ARG A 40 8.81 -18.89 7.13
C ARG A 40 8.19 -17.87 8.07
N GLU A 41 7.46 -18.35 9.07
CA GLU A 41 6.93 -17.50 10.11
C GLU A 41 8.13 -16.75 10.70
N LEU A 42 8.18 -15.46 10.38
CA LEU A 42 9.13 -14.55 10.98
C LEU A 42 8.65 -14.32 12.40
N ASP A 43 9.53 -14.58 13.35
CA ASP A 43 9.27 -14.29 14.75
C ASP A 43 9.17 -12.76 14.93
N SER A 44 7.95 -12.28 15.17
CA SER A 44 7.64 -10.87 15.27
C SER A 44 8.28 -10.20 16.50
N GLU A 45 8.46 -10.93 17.60
CA GLU A 45 9.12 -10.40 18.81
C GLU A 45 10.60 -10.16 18.54
N ILE A 46 11.25 -11.12 17.85
CA ILE A 46 12.63 -10.96 17.40
C ILE A 46 12.74 -9.75 16.46
N LEU A 47 11.81 -9.56 15.52
CA LEU A 47 11.84 -8.41 14.62
C LEU A 47 11.64 -7.07 15.35
N ILE A 48 10.74 -7.01 16.34
CA ILE A 48 10.51 -5.80 17.13
C ILE A 48 11.75 -5.44 17.95
N ALA A 49 12.38 -6.44 18.60
CA ALA A 49 13.64 -6.24 19.31
C ALA A 49 14.78 -5.85 18.35
N LYS A 50 14.83 -6.50 17.18
CA LYS A 50 15.83 -6.26 16.13
C LYS A 50 15.84 -4.79 15.69
N TYR A 51 14.66 -4.21 15.45
CA TYR A 51 14.53 -2.82 14.99
C TYR A 51 14.25 -1.82 16.11
N ALA A 52 14.28 -2.25 17.37
CA ALA A 52 13.99 -1.42 18.54
C ALA A 52 12.69 -0.60 18.40
N ILE A 53 11.63 -1.25 17.93
CA ILE A 53 10.36 -0.58 17.63
C ILE A 53 9.67 -0.20 18.93
N LYS A 54 9.44 1.11 19.12
CA LYS A 54 8.69 1.66 20.25
C LYS A 54 7.71 2.70 19.72
N LEU A 55 6.42 2.41 19.82
CA LEU A 55 5.37 3.36 19.44
C LEU A 55 5.06 4.27 20.62
N THR A 56 5.21 5.58 20.45
CA THR A 56 4.80 6.56 21.46
C THR A 56 3.50 7.26 21.02
N GLN A 57 2.70 7.72 21.99
CA GLN A 57 1.47 8.46 21.68
C GLN A 57 1.73 9.77 20.91
N SER A 58 2.94 10.33 20.99
CA SER A 58 3.36 11.49 20.18
C SER A 58 3.42 11.16 18.69
N ASP A 59 3.89 9.97 18.33
CA ASP A 59 4.04 9.55 16.93
C ASP A 59 2.70 9.41 16.21
N LEU A 60 1.64 9.15 16.98
CA LEU A 60 0.28 8.91 16.50
C LEU A 60 -0.59 10.18 16.46
N LYS A 61 -0.14 11.29 17.05
CA LYS A 61 -0.91 12.55 17.11
C LYS A 61 -0.64 13.49 15.93
N ALA A 62 0.52 13.38 15.28
CA ALA A 62 0.93 14.32 14.23
C ALA A 62 0.15 14.18 12.89
N SER A 63 -0.66 13.13 12.72
CA SER A 63 -1.21 12.74 11.41
C SER A 63 -2.72 12.47 11.41
N GLN A 64 -3.45 12.78 12.49
CA GLN A 64 -4.89 12.46 12.60
C GLN A 64 -5.79 13.27 11.65
N THR A 65 -5.27 14.30 10.98
CA THR A 65 -6.00 15.18 10.07
C THR A 65 -5.59 15.05 8.60
N ASP A 66 -4.83 14.02 8.23
CA ASP A 66 -4.41 13.81 6.84
C ASP A 66 -5.52 13.15 6.00
N VAL A 67 -6.09 13.94 5.09
CA VAL A 67 -7.05 13.54 4.06
C VAL A 67 -6.56 12.34 3.24
N ALA A 68 -5.28 12.35 2.85
CA ALA A 68 -4.71 11.29 2.04
C ALA A 68 -4.66 9.98 2.83
N LEU A 69 -4.43 10.06 4.14
CA LEU A 69 -4.45 8.90 5.03
C LEU A 69 -5.84 8.27 5.08
N ALA A 70 -6.89 9.07 5.28
CA ALA A 70 -8.26 8.58 5.31
C ALA A 70 -8.66 7.91 3.98
N TYR A 71 -8.28 8.51 2.85
CA TYR A 71 -8.53 7.94 1.53
C TYR A 71 -7.85 6.58 1.33
N VAL A 72 -6.55 6.47 1.65
CA VAL A 72 -5.81 5.22 1.48
C VAL A 72 -6.28 4.15 2.46
N ALA A 73 -6.64 4.53 3.69
CA ALA A 73 -7.23 3.63 4.67
C ALA A 73 -8.56 3.04 4.17
N GLY A 74 -9.43 3.87 3.57
CA GLY A 74 -10.66 3.43 2.91
C GLY A 74 -10.40 2.46 1.76
N TYR A 75 -9.40 2.76 0.90
CA TYR A 75 -8.98 1.84 -0.15
C TYR A 75 -8.52 0.48 0.39
N CYS A 76 -7.75 0.46 1.47
CA CYS A 76 -7.23 -0.77 2.07
C CYS A 76 -8.37 -1.64 2.63
N ALA A 77 -9.35 -1.05 3.29
CA ALA A 77 -10.54 -1.76 3.75
C ALA A 77 -11.36 -2.29 2.56
N HIS A 78 -11.51 -1.51 1.49
CA HIS A 78 -12.26 -1.96 0.31
C HIS A 78 -11.57 -3.16 -0.35
N ALA A 79 -10.24 -3.12 -0.44
CA ALA A 79 -9.44 -4.25 -0.90
C ALA A 79 -9.54 -5.48 0.02
N ALA A 80 -9.72 -5.29 1.33
CA ALA A 80 -9.95 -6.37 2.28
C ALA A 80 -11.32 -7.05 2.03
N ILE A 81 -12.40 -6.27 1.90
CA ILE A 81 -13.75 -6.77 1.60
C ILE A 81 -13.79 -7.47 0.24
N LYS A 82 -13.12 -6.93 -0.78
CA LYS A 82 -13.04 -7.60 -2.09
C LYS A 82 -12.38 -8.99 -2.02
N ARG A 83 -11.48 -9.22 -1.06
CA ARG A 83 -10.82 -10.52 -0.86
C ARG A 83 -11.63 -11.48 0.02
N GLN A 84 -12.42 -10.93 0.94
CA GLN A 84 -13.29 -11.67 1.83
C GLN A 84 -14.67 -11.01 1.80
N PRO A 85 -15.49 -11.31 0.78
CA PRO A 85 -16.83 -10.76 0.66
C PRO A 85 -17.67 -11.29 1.84
N CYS A 86 -17.98 -10.41 2.78
CA CYS A 86 -18.72 -10.74 4.00
C CYS A 86 -19.40 -9.47 4.51
N ASP A 87 -20.72 -9.49 4.62
CA ASP A 87 -21.52 -8.33 5.01
C ASP A 87 -21.20 -7.90 6.45
N ASP A 88 -20.94 -8.86 7.35
CA ASP A 88 -20.52 -8.59 8.73
C ASP A 88 -19.19 -7.85 8.76
N CYS A 89 -18.16 -8.37 8.07
CA CYS A 89 -16.86 -7.71 7.97
C CYS A 89 -16.98 -6.36 7.26
N GLN A 90 -17.88 -6.25 6.28
CA GLN A 90 -18.13 -4.98 5.61
C GLN A 90 -18.74 -3.96 6.59
N SER A 91 -19.68 -4.33 7.43
CA SER A 91 -20.26 -3.41 8.43
C SER A 91 -19.26 -3.00 9.51
N GLN A 92 -18.33 -3.88 9.91
CA GLN A 92 -17.25 -3.55 10.82
C GLN A 92 -16.21 -2.63 10.17
N LEU A 93 -15.94 -2.82 8.87
CA LEU A 93 -14.87 -2.13 8.15
C LEU A 93 -15.33 -0.95 7.31
N MET A 94 -16.61 -0.75 7.05
CA MET A 94 -17.15 0.28 6.17
C MET A 94 -18.38 0.92 6.79
N ILE A 95 -18.60 2.18 6.44
CA ILE A 95 -19.85 2.86 6.77
C ILE A 95 -20.89 2.38 5.75
N THR A 96 -21.96 1.71 6.21
CA THR A 96 -23.08 1.30 5.36
C THR A 96 -24.10 2.43 5.25
N ASP A 97 -24.01 3.21 4.16
CA ASP A 97 -25.00 4.02 3.41
C ASP A 97 -26.34 4.52 4.02
N ARG A 98 -26.53 4.61 5.34
CA ARG A 98 -27.77 5.16 5.94
C ARG A 98 -27.62 6.48 6.70
N GLU A 99 -26.42 7.01 6.85
CA GLU A 99 -26.21 8.31 7.52
C GLU A 99 -25.68 9.42 6.59
N LEU A 100 -25.31 9.09 5.35
CA LEU A 100 -24.93 10.06 4.31
C LEU A 100 -26.17 10.60 3.56
N GLN A 101 -27.20 11.03 4.29
CA GLN A 101 -28.23 11.87 3.66
C GLN A 101 -27.74 13.33 3.58
N GLN A 102 -27.55 13.77 2.34
CA GLN A 102 -27.47 15.16 1.87
C GLN A 102 -26.23 15.95 2.27
N SER A 103 -25.18 15.84 1.48
CA SER A 103 -24.67 17.00 0.74
C SER A 103 -23.67 16.54 -0.32
N GLU A 104 -23.97 16.90 -1.56
CA GLU A 104 -23.12 16.68 -2.71
C GLU A 104 -21.78 17.41 -2.52
N GLN A 105 -20.68 16.68 -2.70
CA GLN A 105 -19.36 17.18 -3.09
C GLN A 105 -18.89 18.47 -2.41
N VAL A 106 -18.45 18.38 -1.16
CA VAL A 106 -17.37 19.23 -0.66
C VAL A 106 -16.39 18.32 0.05
N LEU A 107 -15.19 18.16 -0.52
CA LEU A 107 -14.10 17.36 0.03
C LEU A 107 -13.91 17.68 1.52
N ILE A 108 -14.36 16.78 2.41
CA ILE A 108 -13.84 16.68 3.78
C ILE A 108 -14.16 17.91 4.65
N ASP A 109 -15.34 18.52 4.48
CA ASP A 109 -15.62 19.81 5.13
C ASP A 109 -16.40 19.73 6.46
N SER A 110 -16.51 18.56 7.09
CA SER A 110 -17.20 18.40 8.39
C SER A 110 -16.46 17.51 9.39
N MET A 111 -15.14 17.37 9.26
CA MET A 111 -14.29 16.50 10.09
C MET A 111 -14.06 16.99 11.54
N SER A 112 -15.05 17.57 12.21
CA SER A 112 -14.90 17.96 13.62
C SER A 112 -15.92 17.39 14.59
N ARG A 113 -16.90 16.56 14.19
CA ARG A 113 -17.78 15.90 15.18
C ARG A 113 -18.16 14.48 14.76
N ARG A 114 -17.46 13.52 15.35
CA ARG A 114 -17.66 12.05 15.29
C ARG A 114 -17.08 11.39 14.04
N LEU A 115 -15.76 11.24 14.02
CA LEU A 115 -15.14 10.18 13.22
C LEU A 115 -15.68 8.85 13.76
N GLU A 116 -16.53 8.16 13.00
CA GLU A 116 -17.10 6.88 13.41
C GLU A 116 -15.98 5.87 13.72
N VAL A 117 -16.23 4.99 14.69
CA VAL A 117 -15.24 4.04 15.24
C VAL A 117 -14.58 3.20 14.14
N SER A 118 -15.33 2.78 13.11
CA SER A 118 -14.79 2.02 11.97
C SER A 118 -13.77 2.84 11.17
N THR A 119 -14.01 4.14 10.98
CA THR A 119 -13.11 5.07 10.30
C THR A 119 -11.87 5.36 11.13
N VAL A 120 -12.03 5.50 12.44
CA VAL A 120 -10.91 5.68 13.39
C VAL A 120 -9.97 4.48 13.33
N PHE A 121 -10.51 3.25 13.39
CA PHE A 121 -9.69 2.03 13.35
C PHE A 121 -8.91 1.89 12.04
N ARG A 122 -9.56 2.07 10.88
CA ARG A 122 -8.86 1.99 9.58
C ARG A 122 -7.72 2.99 9.48
N CYS A 123 -7.98 4.23 9.86
CA CYS A 123 -6.97 5.29 9.87
C CYS A 123 -5.85 4.97 10.87
N TYR A 124 -6.19 4.43 12.04
CA TYR A 124 -5.22 4.00 13.04
C TYR A 124 -4.29 2.91 12.51
N VAL A 125 -4.82 1.82 11.93
CA VAL A 125 -4.02 0.74 11.34
C VAL A 125 -3.04 1.28 10.30
N PHE A 126 -3.52 2.16 9.40
CA PHE A 126 -2.67 2.72 8.37
C PHE A 126 -1.61 3.67 8.95
N LEU A 127 -1.99 4.50 9.93
CA LEU A 127 -1.09 5.41 10.61
C LEU A 127 0.05 4.66 11.31
N VAL A 128 -0.27 3.65 12.12
CA VAL A 128 0.74 2.83 12.80
C VAL A 128 1.65 2.16 11.76
N THR A 129 1.09 1.63 10.68
CA THR A 129 1.88 1.02 9.60
C THR A 129 2.85 2.01 8.97
N LYS A 130 2.40 3.26 8.73
CA LYS A 130 3.23 4.33 8.19
C LYS A 130 4.35 4.69 9.16
N THR A 131 4.05 4.92 10.43
CA THR A 131 5.02 5.26 11.47
C THR A 131 6.08 4.17 11.62
N VAL A 132 5.68 2.90 11.65
CA VAL A 132 6.63 1.77 11.70
C VAL A 132 7.51 1.74 10.46
N LEU A 133 6.95 1.95 9.26
CA LEU A 133 7.76 2.02 8.05
C LEU A 133 8.77 3.17 8.11
N GLU A 134 8.35 4.37 8.54
CA GLU A 134 9.22 5.55 8.70
C GLU A 134 10.39 5.26 9.66
N HIS A 135 10.13 4.51 10.74
CA HIS A 135 11.18 4.03 11.64
C HIS A 135 12.13 3.01 10.99
N LEU A 136 11.59 2.03 10.25
CA LEU A 136 12.39 1.01 9.55
C LEU A 136 13.28 1.60 8.45
N VAL A 137 12.85 2.67 7.80
CA VAL A 137 13.61 3.38 6.76
C VAL A 137 14.37 4.60 7.29
N SER A 138 14.42 4.78 8.61
CA SER A 138 15.26 5.80 9.25
C SER A 138 16.74 5.54 8.95
N LYS A 139 17.58 6.58 9.00
CA LYS A 139 19.01 6.48 8.67
C LYS A 139 19.73 5.37 9.45
N GLU A 140 19.30 5.09 10.66
CA GLU A 140 19.89 4.08 11.55
C GLU A 140 19.55 2.65 11.12
N GLN A 141 18.35 2.42 10.57
CA GLN A 141 17.83 1.09 10.26
C GLN A 141 17.74 0.79 8.76
N GLU A 142 17.80 1.80 7.90
CA GLU A 142 17.56 1.72 6.46
C GLU A 142 18.39 0.62 5.79
N GLN A 143 19.71 0.59 6.04
CA GLN A 143 20.60 -0.40 5.43
C GLN A 143 20.20 -1.83 5.83
N ARG A 144 19.87 -2.03 7.10
CA ARG A 144 19.46 -3.32 7.64
C ARG A 144 18.11 -3.74 7.05
N PHE A 145 17.15 -2.84 6.99
CA PHE A 145 15.84 -3.11 6.39
C PHE A 145 15.96 -3.45 4.89
N HIS A 146 16.81 -2.75 4.15
CA HIS A 146 17.06 -3.06 2.74
C HIS A 146 17.80 -4.38 2.51
N ALA A 147 18.60 -4.83 3.47
CA ALA A 147 19.27 -6.12 3.42
C ALA A 147 18.33 -7.31 3.67
N GLU A 148 17.09 -7.08 4.13
CA GLU A 148 16.12 -8.16 4.32
C GLU A 148 15.72 -8.80 2.99
N ALA A 149 15.61 -10.13 2.98
CA ALA A 149 15.16 -10.86 1.80
C ALA A 149 13.71 -10.54 1.40
N ASN A 150 12.89 -10.11 2.37
CA ASN A 150 11.48 -9.79 2.15
C ASN A 150 10.99 -8.69 3.09
N GLN A 151 11.21 -7.42 2.71
CA GLN A 151 10.81 -6.23 3.46
C GLN A 151 9.30 -6.19 3.72
N ARG A 152 8.51 -6.69 2.76
CA ARG A 152 7.05 -6.78 2.90
C ARG A 152 6.66 -7.69 4.05
N MET A 153 7.27 -8.88 4.14
CA MET A 153 6.94 -9.81 5.22
C MET A 153 7.42 -9.31 6.57
N VAL A 154 8.58 -8.66 6.63
CA VAL A 154 9.07 -8.02 7.86
C VAL A 154 8.05 -7.02 8.39
N LEU A 155 7.62 -6.07 7.55
CA LEU A 155 6.63 -5.07 7.96
C LEU A 155 5.29 -5.72 8.30
N LEU A 156 4.82 -6.70 7.53
CA LEU A 156 3.56 -7.40 7.81
C LEU A 156 3.59 -8.11 9.17
N SER A 157 4.66 -8.84 9.48
CA SER A 157 4.82 -9.60 10.73
C SER A 157 4.85 -8.69 11.95
N ILE A 158 5.61 -7.58 11.88
CA ILE A 158 5.63 -6.56 12.92
C ILE A 158 4.22 -6.00 13.15
N MET A 159 3.53 -5.61 12.06
CA MET A 159 2.21 -4.99 12.17
C MET A 159 1.13 -5.92 12.67
N GLN A 160 1.19 -7.21 12.31
CA GLN A 160 0.28 -8.21 12.87
C GLN A 160 0.45 -8.29 14.37
N PHE A 161 1.68 -8.45 14.85
CA PHE A 161 1.94 -8.51 16.30
C PHE A 161 1.48 -7.25 17.05
N LEU A 162 1.75 -6.06 16.49
CA LEU A 162 1.40 -4.80 17.15
C LEU A 162 -0.11 -4.52 17.20
N LEU A 163 -0.91 -5.16 16.35
CA LEU A 163 -2.34 -4.87 16.21
C LEU A 163 -3.25 -6.07 16.51
N SER A 164 -2.69 -7.27 16.72
CA SER A 164 -3.47 -8.48 17.02
C SER A 164 -4.15 -8.46 18.39
N ASP A 165 -3.64 -7.68 19.34
CA ASP A 165 -4.24 -7.52 20.67
C ASP A 165 -5.32 -6.41 20.74
N GLY A 166 -5.69 -5.81 19.60
CA GLY A 166 -6.68 -4.74 19.55
C GLY A 166 -8.11 -5.24 19.76
N GLU A 167 -8.89 -4.54 20.60
CA GLU A 167 -10.31 -4.83 20.86
C GLU A 167 -11.25 -4.32 19.76
N GLU A 168 -10.72 -3.71 18.68
CA GLU A 168 -11.53 -3.06 17.66
C GLU A 168 -12.17 -4.00 16.64
N LEU A 169 -11.72 -5.27 16.57
CA LEU A 169 -12.26 -6.27 15.65
C LEU A 169 -12.75 -7.49 16.42
N ASP A 170 -14.04 -7.79 16.26
CA ASP A 170 -14.67 -9.00 16.79
C ASP A 170 -14.75 -10.12 15.75
N MET A 171 -14.85 -11.35 16.23
CA MET A 171 -15.22 -12.48 15.39
C MET A 171 -16.57 -12.20 14.73
N CYS A 172 -16.59 -12.21 13.40
CA CYS A 172 -17.83 -11.89 12.68
C CYS A 172 -18.83 -13.06 12.77
N ALA A 173 -20.12 -12.80 12.54
CA ALA A 173 -21.15 -13.85 12.64
C ALA A 173 -20.95 -14.96 11.59
N SER A 174 -20.32 -14.64 10.47
CA SER A 174 -19.84 -15.59 9.46
C SER A 174 -18.58 -16.40 9.86
N GLY A 175 -18.01 -16.20 11.06
CA GLY A 175 -16.91 -16.98 11.63
C GLY A 175 -15.49 -16.54 11.24
N HIS A 176 -15.30 -15.35 10.67
CA HIS A 176 -13.97 -14.83 10.35
C HIS A 176 -13.26 -14.31 11.62
N HIS A 177 -12.05 -14.80 11.86
CA HIS A 177 -11.23 -14.37 12.98
C HIS A 177 -10.70 -12.93 12.78
N PRO A 178 -10.63 -12.09 13.83
CA PRO A 178 -10.07 -10.73 13.78
C PRO A 178 -8.72 -10.64 13.07
N ASP A 179 -7.78 -11.55 13.37
CA ASP A 179 -6.47 -11.60 12.71
C ASP A 179 -6.56 -11.78 11.19
N THR A 180 -7.55 -12.52 10.71
CA THR A 180 -7.74 -12.74 9.27
C THR A 180 -8.22 -11.45 8.61
N VAL A 181 -9.17 -10.77 9.25
CA VAL A 181 -9.69 -9.47 8.81
C VAL A 181 -8.58 -8.42 8.81
N LEU A 182 -7.83 -8.32 9.91
CA LEU A 182 -6.67 -7.44 10.05
C LEU A 182 -5.60 -7.72 8.99
N LYS A 183 -5.22 -8.99 8.78
CA LYS A 183 -4.26 -9.39 7.73
C LYS A 183 -4.74 -8.97 6.34
N ASN A 184 -6.04 -9.00 6.07
CA ASN A 184 -6.60 -8.57 4.80
C ASN A 184 -6.53 -7.05 4.58
N ILE A 185 -6.53 -6.24 5.65
CA ILE A 185 -6.32 -4.78 5.63
C ILE A 185 -4.82 -4.44 5.57
N LEU A 186 -3.99 -5.14 6.34
CA LEU A 186 -2.54 -4.89 6.40
C LEU A 186 -1.85 -5.18 5.08
N LYS A 187 -2.22 -6.25 4.38
CA LYS A 187 -1.63 -6.60 3.09
C LYS A 187 -1.67 -5.44 2.07
N PRO A 188 -2.83 -4.82 1.75
CA PRO A 188 -2.86 -3.66 0.88
C PRO A 188 -2.17 -2.43 1.48
N ALA A 189 -2.30 -2.17 2.79
CA ALA A 189 -1.63 -1.04 3.44
C ALA A 189 -0.10 -1.09 3.29
N VAL A 190 0.51 -2.23 3.67
CA VAL A 190 1.95 -2.49 3.54
C VAL A 190 2.40 -2.37 2.08
N ASN A 191 1.65 -2.94 1.13
CA ASN A 191 2.00 -2.83 -0.28
C ASN A 191 1.96 -1.40 -0.79
N THR A 192 0.93 -0.63 -0.42
CA THR A 192 0.79 0.77 -0.83
C THR A 192 1.94 1.61 -0.28
N LEU A 193 2.24 1.47 1.02
CA LEU A 193 3.30 2.22 1.67
C LEU A 193 4.69 1.88 1.12
N LEU A 194 5.01 0.59 0.92
CA LEU A 194 6.29 0.19 0.33
C LEU A 194 6.44 0.64 -1.12
N LYS A 195 5.38 0.57 -1.92
CA LYS A 195 5.39 1.09 -3.30
C LYS A 195 5.65 2.59 -3.32
N ASN A 196 4.96 3.35 -2.47
CA ASN A 196 5.14 4.79 -2.35
C ASN A 196 6.56 5.14 -1.88
N TYR A 197 7.08 4.42 -0.89
CA TYR A 197 8.46 4.58 -0.43
C TYR A 197 9.48 4.41 -1.56
N VAL A 198 9.39 3.30 -2.30
CA VAL A 198 10.30 3.03 -3.43
C VAL A 198 10.16 4.08 -4.53
N ALA A 199 8.94 4.49 -4.86
CA ALA A 199 8.69 5.54 -5.85
C ALA A 199 9.34 6.87 -5.42
N CYS A 200 9.09 7.34 -4.19
CA CYS A 200 9.69 8.56 -3.65
C CYS A 200 11.23 8.51 -3.66
N ARG A 201 11.82 7.36 -3.33
CA ARG A 201 13.27 7.17 -3.34
C ARG A 201 13.82 7.23 -4.77
N ASN A 202 13.18 6.55 -5.71
CA ASN A 202 13.57 6.57 -7.11
C ASN A 202 13.48 7.99 -7.70
N ASP A 203 12.41 8.71 -7.40
CA ASP A 203 12.23 10.09 -7.83
C ASP A 203 13.33 11.01 -7.28
N SER A 204 13.73 10.80 -6.03
CA SER A 204 14.83 11.55 -5.40
C SER A 204 16.16 11.30 -6.12
N VAL A 205 16.48 10.04 -6.41
CA VAL A 205 17.68 9.66 -7.17
C VAL A 205 17.66 10.22 -8.61
N MET A 206 16.49 10.24 -9.26
CA MET A 206 16.36 10.81 -10.60
C MET A 206 16.56 12.33 -10.59
N LYS A 207 16.03 13.03 -9.59
CA LYS A 207 16.23 14.47 -9.40
C LYS A 207 17.70 14.82 -9.14
N GLU A 208 18.39 14.07 -8.29
CA GLU A 208 19.83 14.26 -8.04
C GLU A 208 20.67 14.07 -9.30
N LYS A 209 20.38 13.05 -10.11
CA LYS A 209 21.04 12.81 -11.39
C LYS A 209 20.78 13.94 -12.39
N ALA A 210 19.55 14.45 -12.46
CA ALA A 210 19.19 15.57 -13.33
C ALA A 210 19.92 16.85 -12.92
N CYS A 211 19.96 17.16 -11.61
CA CYS A 211 20.69 18.29 -11.06
C CYS A 211 22.19 18.20 -11.39
N THR A 212 22.81 17.05 -11.14
CA THR A 212 24.24 16.81 -11.45
C THR A 212 24.55 16.97 -12.94
N LYS A 213 23.64 16.55 -13.83
CA LYS A 213 23.80 16.74 -15.29
C LYS A 213 23.71 18.21 -15.68
N GLN A 214 22.79 18.97 -15.09
CA GLN A 214 22.70 20.42 -15.31
C GLN A 214 23.96 21.16 -14.82
N THR A 215 24.49 20.80 -13.65
CA THR A 215 25.73 21.43 -13.15
C THR A 215 26.92 21.15 -14.07
N LYS A 216 27.06 19.91 -14.57
CA LYS A 216 28.12 19.55 -15.52
C LYS A 216 28.03 20.31 -16.85
N LEU A 217 26.82 20.56 -17.35
CA LEU A 217 26.59 21.35 -18.57
C LEU A 217 26.96 22.84 -18.38
N LEU A 218 26.72 23.40 -17.19
CA LEU A 218 27.07 24.79 -16.87
C LEU A 218 28.57 25.00 -16.65
N THR A 219 29.30 23.99 -16.15
CA THR A 219 30.76 24.07 -15.93
C THR A 219 31.61 23.76 -17.17
N LEU A 220 30.99 23.45 -18.31
CA LEU A 220 31.66 23.19 -19.60
C LEU A 220 31.55 24.39 -20.57
N GLN A 221 31.05 25.54 -20.11
CA GLN A 221 31.04 26.82 -20.81
C GLN A 221 32.12 27.74 -20.25
#